data_AF-A0A9P1BS40-F1
#
_entry.id   AF-A0A9P1BS40-F1
#
_cell.length_a   1.000
_cell.length_b   1.000
_cell.length_c   1.000
_cell.angle_alpha   90.00
_cell.angle_beta   90.00
_cell.angle_gamma   90.00
#
_symmetry.space_group_name_H-M   'P 1'
#
loop_
_entity.id
_entity.type
_entity.pdbx_description
1 polymer ?
#
loop_
_entity_poly.entity_id
_entity_poly.type
_entity_poly.pdbx_seq_one_letter_code
_entity_poly.pdbx_strand_id
1 'polypeptide(L)'
;MASTQPQMYGQPSSDPAAELQRQMATAAAQQAAQQGAQVASQKAKHGFYEIKAYIQENPGSVKVMCFLVGLTLLVFSILGVINPFAVFGTPKEYLANVYNIIFSVIICICEGKEDWMRSCGDLQGKLFQRCFFLATQTGRALFYFYVGSMTILLLPSGFIWTLIYIILGSCLCLLSLLMLFFAHCGRCRSNYGQMGGSSGQL
;
A
#
# COMPACT_ATOMS: atom_id res chain seq x y z
N MET A 1 64.83 21.88 -23.86
CA MET A 1 64.80 20.48 -23.37
C MET A 1 64.94 20.56 -21.86
N ALA A 2 63.82 20.44 -21.13
CA ALA A 2 63.79 20.47 -19.67
C ALA A 2 63.22 19.13 -19.19
N SER A 3 64.04 18.37 -18.48
CA SER A 3 63.76 17.05 -17.92
C SER A 3 63.13 17.20 -16.54
N THR A 4 61.80 17.08 -16.47
CA THR A 4 61.03 17.05 -15.22
C THR A 4 61.26 15.71 -14.52
N GLN A 5 61.95 15.72 -13.37
CA GLN A 5 62.06 14.54 -12.52
C GLN A 5 60.74 14.27 -11.78
N PRO A 6 60.32 13.00 -11.64
CA PRO A 6 59.15 12.65 -10.86
C PRO A 6 59.46 12.80 -9.37
N GLN A 7 58.73 13.70 -8.69
CA GLN A 7 58.70 13.76 -7.24
C GLN A 7 58.06 12.47 -6.71
N MET A 8 58.88 11.64 -6.05
CA MET A 8 58.41 10.54 -5.23
C MET A 8 57.68 11.11 -4.02
N TYR A 9 56.36 11.09 -4.08
CA TYR A 9 55.48 11.46 -2.98
C TYR A 9 55.66 10.43 -1.85
N GLY A 10 56.10 10.91 -0.69
CA GLY A 10 56.35 10.08 0.50
C GLY A 10 55.13 9.25 0.86
N GLN A 11 55.32 7.94 0.93
CA GLN A 11 54.32 6.98 1.37
C GLN A 11 54.02 7.28 2.85
N PRO A 12 52.79 7.66 3.23
CA PRO A 12 52.47 7.95 4.62
C PRO A 12 52.71 6.69 5.44
N SER A 13 53.56 6.80 6.46
CA SER A 13 53.78 5.75 7.46
C SER A 13 52.45 5.43 8.12
N SER A 14 51.86 4.29 7.74
CA SER A 14 50.62 3.78 8.31
C SER A 14 50.88 3.39 9.76
N ASP A 15 50.49 4.27 10.67
CA ASP A 15 50.56 4.05 12.11
C ASP A 15 49.72 2.81 12.46
N PRO A 16 50.30 1.71 12.99
CA PRO A 16 49.59 0.45 13.22
C PRO A 16 48.41 0.60 14.19
N ALA A 17 48.44 1.62 15.05
CA ALA A 17 47.32 1.97 15.92
C ALA A 17 46.08 2.44 15.15
N ALA A 18 46.25 3.19 14.05
CA ALA A 18 45.15 3.69 13.24
C ALA A 18 44.47 2.56 12.45
N GLU A 19 45.24 1.57 11.98
CA GLU A 19 44.71 0.36 11.31
C GLU A 19 43.83 -0.45 12.26
N LEU A 20 44.31 -0.68 13.50
CA LEU A 20 43.59 -1.43 14.52
C LEU A 20 42.29 -0.73 14.92
N GLN A 21 42.31 0.60 15.06
CA GLN A 21 41.11 1.38 15.37
C GLN A 21 40.07 1.30 14.24
N ARG A 22 40.50 1.29 12.97
CA ARG A 22 39.60 1.09 11.82
C ARG A 22 38.97 -0.30 11.83
N GLN A 23 39.74 -1.34 12.16
CA GLN A 23 39.25 -2.71 12.17
C GLN A 23 38.24 -2.96 13.30
N MET A 24 38.46 -2.35 14.46
CA MET A 24 37.47 -2.39 15.56
C MET A 24 36.21 -1.62 15.21
N ALA A 25 36.32 -0.45 14.55
CA ALA A 25 35.17 0.34 14.14
C ALA A 25 34.29 -0.40 13.12
N THR A 26 34.88 -1.12 12.16
CA THR A 26 34.13 -1.91 11.17
C THR A 26 33.46 -3.13 11.79
N ALA A 27 34.12 -3.83 12.72
CA ALA A 27 33.51 -4.95 13.44
C ALA A 27 32.31 -4.51 14.29
N ALA A 28 32.44 -3.39 15.02
CA ALA A 28 31.35 -2.84 15.82
C ALA A 28 30.15 -2.40 14.95
N ALA A 29 30.42 -1.78 13.80
CA ALA A 29 29.38 -1.38 12.85
C ALA A 29 28.60 -2.60 12.30
N GLN A 30 29.29 -3.69 11.97
CA GLN A 30 28.64 -4.92 11.52
C GLN A 30 27.78 -5.56 12.60
N GLN A 31 28.24 -5.57 13.85
CA GLN A 31 27.50 -6.15 14.97
C GLN A 31 26.23 -5.35 15.29
N ALA A 32 26.32 -4.02 15.25
CA ALA A 32 25.16 -3.13 15.41
C ALA A 32 24.14 -3.30 14.27
N ALA A 33 24.60 -3.46 13.03
CA ALA A 33 23.72 -3.71 11.88
C ALA A 33 22.97 -5.05 12.02
N GLN A 34 23.64 -6.11 12.46
CA GLN A 34 23.01 -7.42 12.67
C GLN A 34 21.98 -7.39 13.81
N GLN A 35 22.29 -6.73 14.94
CA GLN A 35 21.34 -6.57 16.04
C GLN A 35 20.13 -5.73 15.61
N GLY A 36 20.35 -4.62 14.89
CA GLY A 36 19.28 -3.78 14.35
C GLY A 36 18.34 -4.55 13.42
N ALA A 37 18.90 -5.37 12.52
CA ALA A 37 18.13 -6.21 11.61
C ALA A 37 17.28 -7.26 12.36
N GLN A 38 17.82 -7.89 13.41
CA GLN A 38 17.09 -8.88 14.20
C GLN A 38 15.93 -8.24 14.99
N VAL A 39 16.17 -7.10 15.65
CA VAL A 39 15.13 -6.38 16.40
C VAL A 39 14.03 -5.87 15.47
N ALA A 40 14.40 -5.35 14.29
CA ALA A 40 13.43 -4.94 13.28
C ALA A 40 12.58 -6.13 12.80
N SER A 41 13.18 -7.30 12.56
CA SER A 41 12.45 -8.49 12.12
C SER A 41 11.47 -9.01 13.18
N GLN A 42 11.84 -8.97 14.47
CA GLN A 42 10.99 -9.42 15.56
C GLN A 42 9.83 -8.46 15.78
N LYS A 43 10.06 -7.14 15.75
CA LYS A 43 9.01 -6.13 15.83
C LYS A 43 8.05 -6.20 14.64
N ALA A 44 8.57 -6.43 13.43
CA ALA A 44 7.74 -6.63 12.25
C ALA A 44 6.82 -7.83 12.41
N LYS A 45 7.34 -8.99 12.85
CA LYS A 45 6.52 -10.18 13.10
C LYS A 45 5.41 -9.91 14.12
N HIS A 46 5.73 -9.22 15.22
CA HIS A 46 4.74 -8.91 16.26
C HIS A 46 3.63 -7.97 15.76
N GLY A 47 4.00 -6.93 15.01
CA GLY A 47 3.03 -6.02 14.38
C GLY A 47 2.11 -6.73 13.39
N PHE A 48 2.62 -7.71 12.62
CA PHE A 48 1.79 -8.52 11.73
C PHE A 48 0.75 -9.37 12.48
N TYR A 49 1.09 -9.93 13.66
CA TYR A 49 0.13 -10.68 14.47
C TYR A 49 -0.97 -9.80 15.07
N GLU A 50 -0.60 -8.60 15.54
CA GLU A 50 -1.54 -7.67 16.15
C GLU A 50 -2.48 -7.05 15.11
N ILE A 51 -1.96 -6.68 13.94
CA ILE A 51 -2.78 -6.26 12.79
C ILE A 51 -3.71 -7.40 12.36
N LYS A 52 -3.23 -8.65 12.32
CA LYS A 52 -4.07 -9.80 11.97
C LYS A 52 -5.20 -10.01 13.00
N ALA A 53 -4.91 -9.88 14.29
CA ALA A 53 -5.92 -9.99 15.36
C ALA A 53 -6.95 -8.87 15.29
N TYR A 54 -6.50 -7.61 15.15
CA TYR A 54 -7.36 -6.43 15.05
C TYR A 54 -8.29 -6.48 13.82
N ILE A 55 -7.77 -6.96 12.68
CA ILE A 55 -8.56 -7.11 11.46
C ILE A 55 -9.53 -8.31 11.55
N GLN A 56 -9.12 -9.41 12.20
CA GLN A 56 -10.01 -10.55 12.43
C GLN A 56 -11.18 -10.20 13.35
N GLU A 57 -10.94 -9.38 14.36
CA GLU A 57 -12.00 -8.96 15.30
C GLU A 57 -12.94 -7.92 14.67
N ASN A 58 -12.48 -7.11 13.71
CA ASN A 58 -13.29 -6.09 13.07
C ASN A 58 -13.05 -6.02 11.55
N PRO A 59 -13.76 -6.83 10.73
CA PRO A 59 -13.75 -6.67 9.27
C PRO A 59 -14.21 -5.26 8.83
N GLY A 60 -14.87 -4.50 9.71
CA GLY A 60 -15.18 -3.09 9.50
C GLY A 60 -13.94 -2.18 9.42
N SER A 61 -12.83 -2.50 10.09
CA SER A 61 -11.62 -1.65 10.10
C SER A 61 -11.00 -1.51 8.70
N VAL A 62 -10.89 -2.62 7.96
CA VAL A 62 -10.33 -2.64 6.59
C VAL A 62 -11.24 -1.88 5.64
N LYS A 63 -12.56 -1.99 5.82
CA LYS A 63 -13.54 -1.23 5.04
C LYS A 63 -13.39 0.28 5.25
N VAL A 64 -13.27 0.71 6.50
CA VAL A 64 -13.05 2.12 6.85
C VAL A 64 -11.73 2.63 6.27
N MET A 65 -10.65 1.85 6.36
CA MET A 65 -9.37 2.24 5.75
C MET A 65 -9.46 2.37 4.23
N CYS A 66 -10.15 1.43 3.56
CA CYS A 66 -10.35 1.48 2.12
C CYS A 66 -11.21 2.70 1.72
N PHE A 67 -12.26 3.00 2.49
CA PHE A 67 -13.06 4.21 2.34
C PHE A 67 -12.21 5.48 2.49
N LEU A 68 -11.35 5.57 3.52
CA LEU A 68 -10.49 6.74 3.75
C LEU A 68 -9.47 6.93 2.62
N VAL A 69 -8.85 5.85 2.14
CA VAL A 69 -7.90 5.92 1.01
C VAL A 69 -8.64 6.32 -0.27
N GLY A 70 -9.82 5.76 -0.54
CA GLY A 70 -10.68 6.15 -1.65
C GLY A 70 -11.09 7.62 -1.60
N LEU A 71 -11.51 8.11 -0.42
CA LEU A 71 -11.87 9.51 -0.21
C LEU A 71 -10.68 10.46 -0.40
N THR A 72 -9.51 10.06 0.11
CA THR A 72 -8.27 10.83 -0.07
C THR A 72 -7.89 10.90 -1.55
N LEU A 73 -7.97 9.78 -2.26
CA LEU A 73 -7.74 9.72 -3.71
C LEU A 73 -8.74 10.61 -4.49
N LEU A 74 -10.00 10.65 -4.06
CA LEU A 74 -11.03 11.52 -4.64
C LEU A 74 -10.65 13.00 -4.48
N VAL A 75 -10.32 13.43 -3.27
CA VAL A 75 -9.95 14.84 -2.99
C VAL A 75 -8.72 15.25 -3.80
N PHE A 76 -7.67 14.42 -3.83
CA PHE A 76 -6.47 14.72 -4.61
C PHE A 76 -6.74 14.75 -6.11
N SER A 77 -7.59 13.86 -6.63
CA SER A 77 -7.94 13.85 -8.06
C SER A 77 -8.78 15.06 -8.45
N ILE A 78 -9.66 15.54 -7.57
CA ILE A 78 -10.40 16.80 -7.75
C ILE A 78 -9.43 17.99 -7.77
N LEU A 79 -8.49 18.06 -6.82
CA LEU A 79 -7.45 19.10 -6.81
C LEU A 79 -6.60 19.06 -8.09
N GLY A 80 -6.29 17.86 -8.60
CA GLY A 80 -5.58 17.66 -9.86
C GLY A 80 -6.35 18.17 -11.09
N VAL A 81 -7.68 18.09 -11.08
CA VAL A 81 -8.56 18.63 -12.15
C VAL A 81 -8.72 20.14 -12.05
N ILE A 82 -8.87 20.68 -10.82
CA ILE A 82 -9.11 22.11 -10.61
C ILE A 82 -7.90 22.97 -10.97
N ASN A 83 -6.67 22.43 -10.88
CA ASN A 83 -5.45 23.18 -11.21
C ASN A 83 -5.31 23.39 -12.74
N PRO A 84 -5.85 24.49 -13.30
CA PRO A 84 -6.01 24.63 -14.74
C PRO A 84 -4.69 25.01 -15.42
N PHE A 85 -3.71 25.50 -14.65
CA PHE A 85 -2.38 25.86 -15.13
C PHE A 85 -1.55 24.63 -15.54
N ALA A 86 -1.89 23.44 -15.03
CA ALA A 86 -1.33 22.17 -15.50
C ALA A 86 -2.11 21.56 -16.68
N VAL A 87 -3.41 21.91 -16.83
CA VAL A 87 -4.34 21.29 -17.80
C VAL A 87 -4.00 21.60 -19.25
N PHE A 88 -3.43 22.78 -19.54
CA PHE A 88 -3.06 23.14 -20.92
C PHE A 88 -1.87 22.34 -21.48
N GLY A 89 -1.12 21.62 -20.64
CA GLY A 89 0.09 20.90 -21.06
C GLY A 89 -0.16 19.46 -21.55
N THR A 90 -1.13 18.74 -20.98
CA THR A 90 -1.25 17.29 -21.19
C THR A 90 -2.68 16.74 -21.00
N PRO A 91 -3.48 16.55 -22.06
CA PRO A 91 -4.85 16.01 -21.96
C PRO A 91 -4.91 14.60 -21.33
N LYS A 92 -3.81 13.84 -21.40
CA LYS A 92 -3.69 12.52 -20.75
C LYS A 92 -3.88 12.58 -19.22
N GLU A 93 -3.39 13.64 -18.57
CA GLU A 93 -3.42 13.75 -17.10
C GLU A 93 -4.80 14.12 -16.60
N TYR A 94 -5.49 14.99 -17.35
CA TYR A 94 -6.89 15.31 -17.10
C TYR A 94 -7.75 14.05 -17.18
N LEU A 95 -7.58 13.25 -18.24
CA LEU A 95 -8.33 12.02 -18.42
C LEU A 95 -8.05 11.02 -17.28
N ALA A 96 -6.80 10.87 -16.87
CA ALA A 96 -6.40 10.05 -15.72
C ALA A 96 -7.12 10.49 -14.42
N ASN A 97 -7.12 11.80 -14.12
CA ASN A 97 -7.77 12.34 -12.93
C ASN A 97 -9.29 12.13 -12.96
N VAL A 98 -9.93 12.29 -14.12
CA VAL A 98 -11.36 12.02 -14.29
C VAL A 98 -11.69 10.54 -14.01
N TYR A 99 -10.89 9.61 -14.56
CA TYR A 99 -11.05 8.18 -14.25
C TYR A 99 -10.86 7.90 -12.75
N ASN A 100 -9.83 8.46 -12.12
CA ASN A 100 -9.59 8.31 -10.70
C ASN A 100 -10.73 8.86 -9.84
N ILE A 101 -11.35 9.98 -10.21
CA ILE A 101 -12.55 10.51 -9.55
C ILE A 101 -13.70 9.51 -9.64
N ILE A 102 -13.99 8.98 -10.84
CA ILE A 102 -15.09 8.02 -11.02
C ILE A 102 -14.86 6.76 -10.17
N PHE A 103 -13.66 6.19 -10.22
CA PHE A 103 -13.35 4.97 -9.47
C PHE A 103 -13.31 5.21 -7.96
N SER A 104 -12.77 6.33 -7.49
CA SER A 104 -12.76 6.66 -6.06
C SER A 104 -14.18 6.92 -5.51
N VAL A 105 -15.07 7.52 -6.30
CA VAL A 105 -16.49 7.62 -5.95
C VAL A 105 -17.12 6.24 -5.82
N ILE A 106 -16.86 5.33 -6.77
CA ILE A 106 -17.34 3.94 -6.69
C ILE A 106 -16.83 3.26 -5.41
N ILE A 107 -15.54 3.41 -5.06
CA ILE A 107 -14.97 2.89 -3.81
C ILE A 107 -15.73 3.46 -2.59
N CYS A 108 -15.95 4.78 -2.57
CA CYS A 108 -16.67 5.43 -1.48
C CYS A 108 -18.12 4.93 -1.34
N ILE A 109 -18.81 4.66 -2.45
CA ILE A 109 -20.17 4.09 -2.44
C ILE A 109 -20.16 2.63 -1.96
N CYS A 110 -19.17 1.84 -2.36
CA CYS A 110 -19.08 0.43 -1.99
C CYS A 110 -18.69 0.18 -0.54
N GLU A 111 -17.86 1.05 0.04
CA GLU A 111 -17.40 0.98 1.43
C GLU A 111 -18.19 1.91 2.37
N GLY A 112 -19.03 2.77 1.83
CA GLY A 112 -19.86 3.69 2.59
C GLY A 112 -20.84 2.97 3.52
N LYS A 113 -21.13 3.58 4.66
CA LYS A 113 -22.12 3.07 5.62
C LYS A 113 -23.50 3.03 4.97
N GLU A 114 -24.19 1.89 5.09
CA GLU A 114 -25.49 1.65 4.45
C GLU A 114 -26.52 2.74 4.80
N ASP A 115 -26.51 3.24 6.03
CA ASP A 115 -27.40 4.32 6.50
C ASP A 115 -27.24 5.61 5.67
N TRP A 116 -25.99 5.93 5.32
CA TRP A 116 -25.66 7.11 4.53
C TRP A 116 -26.08 6.93 3.07
N MET A 117 -25.87 5.73 2.52
CA MET A 117 -26.25 5.41 1.14
C MET A 117 -27.78 5.33 0.95
N ARG A 118 -28.52 4.86 1.96
CA ARG A 118 -29.99 4.88 1.95
C ARG A 118 -30.54 6.31 1.90
N SER A 119 -29.90 7.23 2.62
CA SER A 119 -30.26 8.65 2.58
C SER A 119 -30.00 9.29 1.22
N CYS A 120 -29.01 8.78 0.46
CA CYS A 120 -28.69 9.24 -0.90
C CYS A 120 -29.44 8.49 -2.04
N GLY A 121 -30.57 7.83 -1.76
CA GLY A 121 -31.45 7.30 -2.81
C GLY A 121 -31.08 5.91 -3.36
N ASP A 122 -30.58 5.03 -2.49
CA ASP A 122 -30.25 3.62 -2.78
C ASP A 122 -29.29 3.44 -3.97
N LEU A 123 -28.32 4.35 -4.07
CA LEU A 123 -27.24 4.29 -5.07
C LEU A 123 -26.47 2.98 -4.97
N GLN A 124 -26.21 2.50 -3.75
CA GLN A 124 -25.50 1.26 -3.49
C GLN A 124 -26.27 0.05 -4.03
N GLY A 125 -27.59 -0.02 -3.79
CA GLY A 125 -28.44 -1.08 -4.35
C GLY A 125 -28.46 -1.09 -5.87
N LYS A 126 -28.61 0.08 -6.50
CA LYS A 126 -28.57 0.23 -7.97
C LYS A 126 -27.22 -0.18 -8.56
N LEU A 127 -26.12 0.20 -7.91
CA LEU A 127 -24.77 -0.15 -8.32
C LEU A 127 -24.56 -1.67 -8.23
N PHE A 128 -24.97 -2.31 -7.14
CA PHE A 128 -24.86 -3.77 -6.98
C PHE A 128 -25.78 -4.55 -7.92
N GLN A 129 -26.94 -4.01 -8.28
CA GLN A 129 -27.83 -4.63 -9.26
C GLN A 129 -27.21 -4.61 -10.67
N ARG A 130 -26.49 -3.54 -11.03
CA ARG A 130 -25.80 -3.43 -12.34
C ARG A 130 -24.45 -4.14 -12.36
N CYS A 131 -23.75 -4.15 -11.23
CA CYS A 131 -22.41 -4.70 -11.09
C CYS A 131 -22.39 -5.77 -9.99
N PHE A 132 -22.99 -6.93 -10.28
CA PHE A 132 -23.09 -8.03 -9.31
C PHE A 132 -21.73 -8.46 -8.75
N PHE A 133 -20.65 -8.31 -9.52
CA PHE A 133 -19.31 -8.64 -9.03
C PHE A 133 -18.88 -7.75 -7.84
N LEU A 134 -19.30 -6.47 -7.78
CA LEU A 134 -19.02 -5.56 -6.66
C LEU A 134 -19.82 -5.91 -5.41
N ALA A 135 -20.92 -6.67 -5.52
CA ALA A 135 -21.65 -7.15 -4.35
C ALA A 135 -20.85 -8.23 -3.60
N THR A 136 -19.97 -8.96 -4.29
CA THR A 136 -19.15 -10.00 -3.68
C THR A 136 -17.88 -9.43 -3.04
N GLN A 137 -17.49 -9.94 -1.87
CA GLN A 137 -16.26 -9.51 -1.18
C GLN A 137 -15.01 -9.66 -2.07
N THR A 138 -14.92 -10.76 -2.81
CA THR A 138 -13.79 -11.03 -3.71
C THR A 138 -13.79 -10.07 -4.89
N GLY A 139 -14.94 -9.76 -5.49
CA GLY A 139 -15.02 -8.83 -6.61
C GLY A 139 -14.67 -7.39 -6.20
N ARG A 140 -15.04 -6.95 -4.98
CA ARG A 140 -14.56 -5.68 -4.42
C ARG A 140 -13.05 -5.64 -4.27
N ALA A 141 -12.46 -6.68 -3.69
CA ALA A 141 -11.01 -6.77 -3.52
C ALA A 141 -10.27 -6.70 -4.87
N LEU A 142 -10.75 -7.44 -5.88
CA LEU A 142 -10.15 -7.39 -7.23
C LEU A 142 -10.33 -6.02 -7.90
N PHE A 143 -11.49 -5.39 -7.72
CA PHE A 143 -11.75 -4.05 -8.21
C PHE A 143 -10.79 -3.02 -7.58
N TYR A 144 -10.61 -3.06 -6.26
CA TYR A 144 -9.68 -2.16 -5.56
C TYR A 144 -8.22 -2.41 -5.95
N PHE A 145 -7.84 -3.65 -6.21
CA PHE A 145 -6.52 -3.99 -6.73
C PHE A 145 -6.32 -3.41 -8.14
N TYR A 146 -7.32 -3.53 -9.00
CA TYR A 146 -7.32 -2.92 -10.33
C TYR A 146 -7.21 -1.39 -10.24
N VAL A 147 -8.01 -0.73 -9.41
CA VAL A 147 -7.94 0.73 -9.23
C VAL A 147 -6.60 1.17 -8.66
N GLY A 148 -6.08 0.46 -7.66
CA GLY A 148 -4.77 0.75 -7.06
C GLY A 148 -3.62 0.61 -8.07
N SER A 149 -3.60 -0.46 -8.86
CA SER A 149 -2.60 -0.66 -9.92
C SER A 149 -2.71 0.37 -11.04
N MET A 150 -3.93 0.70 -11.47
CA MET A 150 -4.20 1.77 -12.44
C MET A 150 -3.72 3.13 -11.93
N THR A 151 -3.95 3.44 -10.65
CA THR A 151 -3.46 4.65 -9.97
C THR A 151 -1.92 4.73 -9.97
N ILE A 152 -1.23 3.60 -9.80
CA ILE A 152 0.25 3.49 -9.87
C ILE A 152 0.76 3.56 -11.33
N LEU A 153 -0.06 3.29 -12.34
CA LEU A 153 0.38 3.36 -13.74
C LEU A 153 0.18 4.76 -14.33
N LEU A 154 -0.83 5.49 -13.86
CA LEU A 154 -1.19 6.83 -14.36
C LEU A 154 -0.59 7.94 -13.50
N LEU A 155 0.75 8.00 -13.49
CA LEU A 155 1.49 9.02 -12.75
C LEU A 155 1.33 10.40 -13.41
N PRO A 156 0.94 11.43 -12.65
CA PRO A 156 1.00 12.82 -13.12
C PRO A 156 2.45 13.30 -13.23
N SER A 157 2.70 14.30 -14.08
CA SER A 157 4.00 14.94 -14.23
C SER A 157 4.32 15.84 -13.02
N GLY A 158 4.91 15.25 -11.98
CA GLY A 158 5.42 16.04 -10.85
C GLY A 158 5.84 15.14 -9.69
N PHE A 159 7.05 15.35 -9.17
CA PHE A 159 7.63 14.48 -8.14
C PHE A 159 6.72 14.28 -6.91
N ILE A 160 6.16 15.37 -6.39
CA ILE A 160 5.30 15.32 -5.20
C ILE A 160 3.99 14.58 -5.49
N TRP A 161 3.35 14.90 -6.61
CA TRP A 161 2.10 14.25 -7.01
C TRP A 161 2.33 12.76 -7.31
N THR A 162 3.35 12.43 -8.10
CA THR A 162 3.80 11.05 -8.32
C THR A 162 3.94 10.28 -7.01
N LEU A 163 4.61 10.86 -6.01
CA LEU A 163 4.83 10.19 -4.71
C LEU A 163 3.50 9.95 -3.96
N ILE A 164 2.60 10.93 -3.93
CA ILE A 164 1.27 10.79 -3.32
C ILE A 164 0.47 9.68 -4.01
N TYR A 165 0.42 9.66 -5.34
CA TYR A 165 -0.31 8.65 -6.12
C TYR A 165 0.29 7.24 -5.94
N ILE A 166 1.61 7.12 -5.86
CA ILE A 166 2.28 5.84 -5.55
C ILE A 166 1.89 5.35 -4.15
N ILE A 167 1.89 6.23 -3.14
CA ILE A 167 1.52 5.85 -1.77
C ILE A 167 0.05 5.43 -1.72
N LEU A 168 -0.88 6.22 -2.26
CA LEU A 168 -2.31 5.89 -2.24
C LEU A 168 -2.62 4.61 -3.03
N GLY A 169 -2.04 4.48 -4.23
CA GLY A 169 -2.21 3.30 -5.07
C GLY A 169 -1.63 2.05 -4.42
N SER A 170 -0.45 2.13 -3.79
CA SER A 170 0.16 1.00 -3.08
C SER A 170 -0.63 0.62 -1.83
N CYS A 171 -1.14 1.58 -1.06
CA CYS A 171 -2.06 1.33 0.05
C CYS A 171 -3.32 0.60 -0.41
N LEU A 172 -3.96 1.05 -1.50
CA LEU A 172 -5.12 0.37 -2.10
C LEU A 172 -4.78 -1.07 -2.52
N CYS A 173 -3.65 -1.28 -3.22
CA CYS A 173 -3.19 -2.61 -3.61
C CYS A 173 -2.96 -3.52 -2.40
N LEU A 174 -2.28 -3.03 -1.35
CA LEU A 174 -2.02 -3.79 -0.12
C LEU A 174 -3.30 -4.16 0.62
N LEU A 175 -4.23 -3.20 0.79
CA LEU A 175 -5.54 -3.45 1.40
C LEU A 175 -6.35 -4.48 0.61
N SER A 176 -6.29 -4.42 -0.72
CA SER A 176 -6.97 -5.35 -1.62
C SER A 176 -6.41 -6.76 -1.51
N LEU A 177 -5.08 -6.90 -1.51
CA LEU A 177 -4.41 -8.18 -1.32
C LEU A 177 -4.72 -8.77 0.06
N LEU A 178 -4.76 -7.92 1.09
CA LEU A 178 -5.14 -8.31 2.44
C LEU A 178 -6.59 -8.79 2.51
N MET A 179 -7.54 -8.09 1.86
CA MET A 179 -8.93 -8.56 1.74
C MET A 179 -9.02 -9.91 1.00
N LEU A 180 -8.26 -10.08 -0.08
CA LEU A 180 -8.22 -11.31 -0.87
C LEU A 180 -7.63 -12.48 -0.07
N PHE A 181 -6.57 -12.21 0.69
CA PHE A 181 -5.91 -13.15 1.58
C PHE A 181 -6.85 -13.61 2.69
N PHE A 182 -7.55 -12.68 3.36
CA PHE A 182 -8.55 -13.05 4.37
C PHE A 182 -9.73 -13.83 3.78
N ALA A 183 -10.19 -13.47 2.58
CA ALA A 183 -11.24 -14.22 1.90
C ALA A 183 -10.81 -15.67 1.59
N HIS A 184 -9.54 -15.89 1.19
CA HIS A 184 -9.01 -17.23 0.94
C HIS A 184 -8.76 -18.01 2.24
N CYS A 185 -8.06 -17.42 3.21
CA CYS A 185 -7.74 -18.09 4.47
C CYS A 185 -8.97 -18.37 5.36
N GLY A 186 -9.98 -17.49 5.35
CA GLY A 186 -11.22 -17.69 6.09
C GLY A 186 -12.03 -18.88 5.57
N ARG A 187 -12.03 -19.09 4.25
CA ARG A 187 -12.74 -20.22 3.61
C ARG A 187 -12.12 -21.56 3.98
N CYS A 188 -10.81 -21.62 4.21
CA CYS A 188 -10.13 -22.82 4.74
C CYS A 188 -10.50 -23.12 6.19
N ARG A 189 -10.65 -22.10 7.05
CA ARG A 189 -10.98 -22.31 8.48
C ARG A 189 -12.43 -22.74 8.69
N SER A 190 -13.37 -22.21 7.90
CA SER A 190 -14.79 -22.57 7.98
C SER A 190 -15.04 -24.04 7.60
N ASN A 191 -14.26 -24.61 6.67
CA ASN A 191 -14.43 -26.00 6.25
C ASN A 191 -13.91 -27.03 7.28
N TYR A 192 -12.91 -26.66 8.10
CA TYR A 192 -12.41 -27.56 9.15
C TYR A 192 -13.36 -27.69 10.35
N GLY A 193 -14.18 -26.67 10.64
CA GLY A 193 -15.15 -26.71 11.73
C GLY A 193 -16.39 -27.58 11.44
N GLN A 194 -16.72 -27.80 10.16
CA GLN A 194 -17.91 -28.56 9.77
C GLN A 194 -17.66 -30.08 9.66
N MET A 195 -16.41 -30.53 9.55
CA MET A 195 -16.09 -31.97 9.45
C MET A 195 -15.99 -32.69 10.80
N GLY A 196 -16.01 -31.98 11.93
CA GLY A 196 -15.88 -32.57 13.28
C GLY A 196 -17.20 -32.84 14.02
N GLY A 197 -18.36 -32.46 13.45
CA GLY A 197 -19.65 -32.46 14.15
C GLY A 197 -20.63 -33.58 13.77
N SER A 198 -20.28 -34.47 12.83
CA SER A 198 -21.22 -35.45 12.28
C SER A 198 -20.98 -36.89 12.78
N SER A 199 -20.76 -37.06 14.08
CA SER A 199 -20.51 -38.38 14.70
C SER A 199 -21.20 -38.55 16.05
N GLY A 200 -22.51 -38.27 16.13
CA GLY A 200 -23.23 -38.42 17.40
C GLY A 200 -24.74 -38.24 17.36
N GLN A 201 -25.43 -38.80 16.36
CA GLN A 201 -26.85 -39.14 16.50
C GLN A 201 -27.07 -40.56 15.98
N LEU A 202 -26.82 -41.51 16.88
CA LEU A 202 -27.38 -42.87 16.86
C LEU A 202 -28.19 -43.02 18.14
#